data_AF-A0A5J4PKI8-F1
#
_entry.id   AF-A0A5J4PKI8-F1
#
_cell.length_a   1.000
_cell.length_b   1.000
_cell.length_c   1.000
_cell.angle_alpha   90.00
_cell.angle_beta   90.00
_cell.angle_gamma   90.00
#
_symmetry.space_group_name_H-M   'P 1'
#
loop_
_entity.id
_entity.type
_entity.pdbx_description
1 polymer ?
#
loop_
_entity_poly.entity_id
_entity_poly.type
_entity_poly.pdbx_seq_one_letter_code
_entity_poly.pdbx_strand_id
1 'polypeptide(L)' 'MKQDKAQGIVIALIWPGQSWYTKLKSLSTKFLFLGQADKTLEMGQRMKDKDQKLPPGNVGAFLLDLSQMSGETYQ' A
#
# COMPACT_ATOMS: atom_id res chain seq x y z
N MET A 1 23.26 -6.29 19.41
CA MET A 1 21.95 -5.60 19.41
C MET A 1 21.01 -6.37 18.52
N LYS A 2 19.82 -6.77 19.00
CA LYS A 2 18.76 -7.31 18.14
C LYS A 2 18.19 -6.12 17.35
N GLN A 3 18.29 -6.14 16.03
CA GLN A 3 17.51 -5.20 15.22
C GLN A 3 16.05 -5.60 15.38
N ASP A 4 15.24 -4.72 15.97
CA ASP A 4 13.79 -4.90 15.95
C ASP A 4 13.35 -4.91 14.49
N LYS A 5 12.86 -6.05 14.02
CA LYS A 5 12.45 -6.22 12.63
C LYS A 5 11.09 -5.58 12.46
N ALA A 6 11.06 -4.26 12.30
CA ALA A 6 9.84 -3.51 12.06
C ALA A 6 9.23 -3.94 10.71
N GLN A 7 8.09 -4.63 10.78
CA GLN A 7 7.31 -5.02 9.62
C GLN A 7 6.05 -4.17 9.56
N GLY A 8 5.74 -3.68 8.36
CA GLY A 8 4.53 -2.91 8.09
C GLY A 8 3.65 -3.63 7.08
N ILE A 9 2.33 -3.48 7.20
CA ILE A 9 1.40 -3.88 6.13
C ILE A 9 0.85 -2.60 5.50
N VAL A 10 1.03 -2.46 4.19
CA VAL A 10 0.43 -1.39 3.40
C VAL A 10 -0.67 -1.99 2.53
N ILE A 11 -1.86 -1.41 2.58
CA ILE A 11 -2.95 -1.72 1.64
C ILE A 11 -2.97 -0.59 0.62
N ALA A 12 -2.76 -0.93 -0.64
CA ALA A 12 -2.70 0.04 -1.73
C ALA A 12 -3.33 -0.50 -3.01
N LEU A 13 -3.75 0.43 -3.87
CA LEU A 13 -4.16 0.09 -5.22
C LEU A 13 -2.97 -0.43 -6.03
N ILE A 14 -3.22 -1.38 -6.90
CA ILE A 14 -2.24 -1.93 -7.83
C ILE A 14 -2.28 -1.05 -9.07
N TRP A 15 -1.31 -0.14 -9.19
CA TRP A 15 -1.24 0.77 -10.32
C TRP A 15 0.15 0.73 -10.99
N PRO A 16 0.36 -0.21 -11.93
CA PRO A 16 1.57 -0.25 -12.73
C PRO A 16 1.73 1.06 -13.50
N GLY A 17 2.86 1.74 -13.33
CA GLY A 17 3.15 3.03 -13.97
C GLY A 17 3.23 4.21 -12.99
N GLN A 18 2.76 4.06 -11.75
CA GLN A 18 2.99 5.05 -10.71
C GLN A 18 4.38 4.85 -10.06
N SER A 19 5.15 5.94 -9.91
CA SER A 19 6.51 5.88 -9.34
C SER A 19 6.52 5.31 -7.92
N TRP A 20 5.53 5.68 -7.09
CA TRP A 20 5.38 5.16 -5.74
C TRP A 20 5.08 3.65 -5.72
N TYR A 21 4.40 3.12 -6.74
CA TYR A 21 4.05 1.69 -6.80
C TYR A 21 5.30 0.84 -7.05
N THR A 22 6.21 1.31 -7.90
CA THR A 22 7.50 0.65 -8.14
C THR A 22 8.33 0.59 -6.86
N LYS A 23 8.41 1.69 -6.10
CA LYS A 23 9.11 1.74 -4.81
C LYS A 23 8.44 0.85 -3.75
N LEU A 24 7.11 0.86 -3.69
CA LEU A 24 6.35 -0.01 -2.80
C LEU A 24 6.66 -1.49 -3.08
N LYS A 25 6.70 -1.88 -4.37
CA LYS A 25 7.05 -3.25 -4.75
C LYS A 25 8.49 -3.60 -4.38
N SER A 26 9.45 -2.70 -4.55
CA SER A 26 10.85 -2.99 -4.19
C SER A 26 11.04 -3.18 -2.68
N LEU A 27 10.25 -2.47 -1.85
CA LEU A 27 10.28 -2.60 -0.39
C LEU A 27 9.44 -3.77 0.14
N SER A 28 8.55 -4.31 -0.70
CA SER A 28 7.67 -5.41 -0.31
C SER A 28 8.41 -6.75 -0.31
N THR A 29 8.27 -7.48 0.79
CA THR A 29 8.78 -8.86 0.92
C THR A 29 7.72 -9.90 0.61
N LYS A 30 6.45 -9.55 0.81
CA LYS A 30 5.30 -10.38 0.45
C LYS A 30 4.19 -9.52 -0.12
N PHE A 31 3.36 -10.13 -0.94
CA PHE A 31 2.21 -9.51 -1.58
C PHE A 31 1.00 -10.44 -1.49
N LEU A 32 -0.16 -9.88 -1.21
CA LEU A 32 -1.46 -10.56 -1.23
C LEU A 32 -2.43 -9.76 -2.09
N PHE A 33 -2.99 -10.39 -3.11
CA PHE A 33 -4.05 -9.82 -3.93
C PHE A 33 -5.38 -9.87 -3.17
N LEU A 34 -6.04 -8.72 -3.00
CA LEU A 34 -7.29 -8.63 -2.24
C LEU A 34 -8.54 -8.58 -3.13
N GLY A 35 -8.38 -8.28 -4.42
CA GLY A 35 -9.50 -8.18 -5.37
C GLY A 35 -9.65 -6.79 -5.98
N GLN A 36 -10.81 -6.57 -6.57
CA GLN A 36 -11.19 -5.30 -7.19
C GLN A 36 -11.62 -4.30 -6.10
N ALA A 37 -11.19 -3.04 -6.19
CA ALA A 37 -11.35 -2.05 -5.14
C ALA A 37 -12.80 -1.79 -4.74
N ASP A 38 -13.72 -1.79 -5.69
CA ASP A 38 -15.17 -1.65 -5.50
C ASP A 38 -15.83 -2.85 -4.81
N LYS A 39 -15.19 -4.02 -4.85
CA LYS A 39 -15.65 -5.25 -4.18
C LYS A 39 -14.99 -5.47 -2.82
N THR A 40 -13.78 -4.93 -2.63
CA THR A 40 -12.95 -5.15 -1.44
C THR A 40 -13.07 -4.00 -0.43
N LEU A 41 -13.25 -2.76 -0.89
CA LEU A 41 -13.31 -1.58 -0.03
C LEU A 41 -14.74 -1.11 0.15
N GLU A 42 -15.02 -0.52 1.31
CA GLU A 42 -16.28 0.16 1.57
C GLU A 42 -16.07 1.67 1.65
N MET A 43 -17.04 2.44 1.14
CA MET A 43 -16.99 3.90 1.25
C MET A 43 -17.21 4.33 2.71
N GLY A 44 -16.22 5.06 3.26
CA GLY A 44 -16.39 5.74 4.53
C GLY A 44 -17.42 6.86 4.45
N GLN A 45 -17.98 7.25 5.59
CA GLN A 45 -19.04 8.27 5.67
C GLN A 45 -18.64 9.59 4.97
N ARG A 46 -17.41 10.05 5.19
CA ARG A 46 -16.89 11.28 4.56
C ARG A 46 -16.84 11.23 3.03
N MET A 47 -16.66 10.04 2.44
CA MET A 47 -16.70 9.88 0.98
C MET A 47 -18.13 9.99 0.48
N LYS A 48 -19.08 9.35 1.18
CA LYS A 48 -20.52 9.42 0.87
C LYS A 48 -21.02 10.86 0.96
N ASP A 49 -20.64 11.59 2.01
CA ASP A 49 -21.05 12.99 2.22
C ASP A 49 -20.55 13.93 1.11
N LYS A 50 -19.47 13.55 0.41
CA LYS A 50 -18.86 14.32 -0.68
C LYS A 50 -19.17 13.77 -2.07
N ASP A 51 -20.08 12.80 -2.18
CA ASP A 51 -20.40 12.09 -3.42
C ASP A 51 -19.15 11.54 -4.15
N GLN A 52 -18.16 11.10 -3.36
CA GLN A 52 -16.93 10.51 -3.88
C GLN A 52 -17.14 9.04 -4.22
N LYS A 53 -16.37 8.55 -5.20
CA LYS A 53 -16.39 7.15 -5.62
C LYS A 53 -15.15 6.43 -5.11
N LEU A 54 -15.27 5.12 -4.93
CA LEU A 54 -14.09 4.28 -4.72
C LEU A 54 -13.17 4.36 -5.94
N PRO A 55 -11.85 4.34 -5.74
CA PRO A 55 -10.91 4.34 -6.85
C PRO A 55 -11.08 3.06 -7.69
N PRO A 56 -10.91 3.15 -9.02
CA PRO A 56 -10.96 1.98 -9.87
C PRO A 56 -9.71 1.12 -9.73
N GLY A 57 -9.81 -0.14 -10.15
CA GLY A 57 -8.67 -1.07 -10.24
C GLY A 57 -8.63 -2.10 -9.12
N ASN A 58 -7.46 -2.73 -8.98
CA ASN A 58 -7.25 -3.81 -8.02
C ASN A 58 -6.57 -3.30 -6.75
N VAL A 59 -6.80 -3.96 -5.63
CA VAL A 59 -6.17 -3.68 -4.35
C VAL A 59 -5.30 -4.86 -3.93
N GLY A 60 -4.18 -4.57 -3.28
CA GLY A 60 -3.35 -5.57 -2.63
C GLY A 60 -2.81 -5.12 -1.29
N ALA A 61 -2.45 -6.10 -0.47
CA ALA A 61 -1.70 -5.90 0.75
C ALA A 61 -0.23 -6.25 0.52
N PHE A 62 0.67 -5.40 1.01
CA PHE A 62 2.11 -5.51 0.86
C PHE A 62 2.74 -5.59 2.24
N LEU A 63 3.48 -6.67 2.52
CA LEU A 63 4.29 -6.76 3.73
C LEU A 63 5.64 -6.10 3.46
N LEU A 64 5.91 -5.00 4.16
CA LEU A 64 7.15 -4.25 4.05
C LEU A 64 8.14 -4.68 5.13
N ASP A 65 9.41 -4.75 4.76
CA ASP A 65 10.52 -4.84 5.70
C ASP A 65 11.13 -3.46 5.87
N LEU A 66 10.78 -2.78 6.96
CA LEU A 66 11.16 -1.38 7.19
C LEU A 66 12.64 -1.24 7.61
N SER A 67 13.32 -2.35 7.90
CA SER A 67 14.76 -2.34 8.17
C SER A 67 15.58 -1.78 7.00
N GLN A 68 15.07 -1.91 5.76
CA GLN A 68 15.69 -1.41 4.54
C GLN A 68 15.52 0.09 4.30
N MET A 69 14.66 0.77 5.07
CA MET A 69 14.35 2.20 4.89
C MET A 69 15.37 3.13 5.58
N SER A 70 16.31 2.58 6.37
CA SER A 70 17.25 3.34 7.20
C SER A 70 18.36 4.10 6.45
N GLY A 71 18.39 4.09 5.11
CA GLY A 71 19.43 4.71 4.29
C GLY A 71 19.01 5.92 3.43
N GLU A 72 17.73 6.32 3.44
CA GLU A 72 17.22 7.42 2.61
C GLU A 72 16.84 8.63 3.47
N THR A 73 17.84 9.21 4.14
CA THR A 73 17.73 10.59 4.63
C THR A 73 17.72 11.51 3.42
N TYR A 74 16.63 12.25 3.21
CA TYR A 74 16.58 13.36 2.28
C TYR A 74 17.75 14.31 2.60
N GLN A 75 18.71 14.43 1.67
CA GLN A 75 19.73 15.49 1.67
C GLN A 75 19.17 16.74 1.00
#